data_AF-A0A1G8HC85-F1
#
_entry.id   AF-A0A1G8HC85-F1
#
_cell.length_a   1.000
_cell.length_b   1.000
_cell.length_c   1.000
_cell.angle_alpha   90.00
_cell.angle_beta   90.00
_cell.angle_gamma   90.00
#
_symmetry.space_group_name_H-M   'P 1'
#
loop_
_entity.id
_entity.type
_entity.pdbx_description
1 polymer ?
#
loop_
_entity_poly.entity_id
_entity_poly.type
_entity_poly.pdbx_seq_one_letter_code
_entity_poly.pdbx_strand_id
1 'polypeptide(L)'
;MLQTRFALLALSLGALSTHALADELVATRPGVMCVSADALARLTLPSGDSRTHAATTTPELQGLAASGGCIDIQPGMRVTVQKAFKNTAVVTYRPAGAQSDQTFVVPNIDFAQTTGGAATTGAATGSATPAAAQAAPASASAAATPRSAAAAPGLAQGYRVAQHIPASDRAGTFLEILEDARITPGLHKTLWGSGAGTDGLPDGVSHAPLLNAQVRLVSAADTVLASRKLDYPLASLEAAPLHGLPSPTWFLTIDATAPMGSYSGPGTEMLVPAQSGLEAVRYTSAQGEAAPLVLARTGKADWKIVPARAGGIEEIEDVFCANADGDNFVTTYRTYRFVDGKWQAASRQLRGLWESDRQFPARPDFP
;
A
#
# COMPACT_ATOMS: atom_id res chain seq x y z
N MET A 1 9.95 68.72 9.16
CA MET A 1 9.60 68.31 10.53
C MET A 1 9.07 66.89 10.48
N LEU A 2 9.63 66.02 11.34
CA LEU A 2 9.13 64.76 11.91
C LEU A 2 8.07 63.96 11.11
N GLN A 3 8.18 62.64 10.91
CA GLN A 3 8.55 61.65 11.91
C GLN A 3 8.79 60.27 11.27
N THR A 4 9.92 59.68 11.61
CA THR A 4 10.31 58.28 11.39
C THR A 4 9.50 57.36 12.29
N ARG A 5 8.91 56.26 11.77
CA ARG A 5 8.60 55.07 12.56
C ARG A 5 8.84 53.79 11.76
N PHE A 6 9.88 53.08 12.18
CA PHE A 6 10.11 51.66 11.93
C PHE A 6 9.06 50.84 12.67
N ALA A 7 8.51 49.81 12.01
CA ALA A 7 7.84 48.70 12.67
C ALA A 7 8.26 47.39 11.97
N LEU A 8 9.12 46.62 12.63
CA LEU A 8 9.33 45.20 12.38
C LEU A 8 8.14 44.41 12.95
N LEU A 9 7.50 43.56 12.16
CA LEU A 9 6.74 42.39 12.60
C LEU A 9 6.76 41.38 11.44
N ALA A 10 7.64 40.38 11.50
CA ALA A 10 7.45 39.07 12.14
C ALA A 10 6.65 38.10 11.24
N LEU A 11 7.39 37.11 10.74
CA LEU A 11 6.91 35.94 10.02
C LEU A 11 5.84 35.18 10.82
N SER A 12 4.75 34.82 10.14
CA SER A 12 3.99 33.62 10.45
C SER A 12 3.36 33.06 9.17
N LEU A 13 4.16 32.31 8.40
CA LEU A 13 3.63 31.33 7.44
C LEU A 13 3.10 30.15 8.25
N GLY A 14 1.84 30.26 8.69
CA GLY A 14 1.07 29.11 9.13
C GLY A 14 0.69 28.30 7.89
N ALA A 15 1.37 27.18 7.68
CA ALA A 15 0.92 26.15 6.75
C ALA A 15 -0.45 25.65 7.24
N LEU A 16 -1.51 26.02 6.53
CA LEU A 16 -2.79 25.35 6.63
C LEU A 16 -2.66 23.99 5.95
N SER A 17 -2.12 23.03 6.71
CA SER A 17 -2.31 21.62 6.43
C SER A 17 -3.81 21.36 6.54
N THR A 18 -4.50 21.22 5.41
CA THR A 18 -5.83 20.64 5.39
C THR A 18 -5.69 19.21 5.90
N HIS A 19 -5.97 19.01 7.19
CA HIS A 19 -6.22 17.68 7.73
C HIS A 19 -7.41 17.14 6.92
N ALA A 20 -7.16 16.08 6.15
CA ALA A 20 -8.22 15.28 5.57
C ALA A 20 -9.20 14.95 6.71
N LEU A 21 -10.47 15.26 6.51
CA LEU A 21 -11.53 14.91 7.45
C LEU A 21 -11.39 13.42 7.72
N ALA A 22 -11.15 13.07 8.98
CA ALA A 22 -11.00 11.69 9.37
C ALA A 22 -12.30 10.96 9.06
N ASP A 23 -12.25 9.96 8.19
CA ASP A 23 -13.41 9.14 7.86
C ASP A 23 -13.92 8.48 9.14
N GLU A 24 -15.21 8.63 9.41
CA GLU A 24 -15.88 7.96 10.50
C GLU A 24 -16.36 6.58 10.04
N LEU A 25 -16.00 5.56 10.80
CA LEU A 25 -16.41 4.18 10.59
C LEU A 25 -17.39 3.76 11.67
N VAL A 26 -18.42 3.01 11.28
CA VAL A 26 -19.40 2.41 12.19
C VAL A 26 -19.26 0.90 12.16
N ALA A 27 -19.09 0.30 13.33
CA ALA A 27 -19.07 -1.15 13.49
C ALA A 27 -20.40 -1.75 13.06
N THR A 28 -20.38 -2.71 12.15
CA THR A 28 -21.55 -3.41 11.62
C THR A 28 -21.77 -4.76 12.30
N ARG A 29 -20.72 -5.33 12.90
CA ARG A 29 -20.71 -6.65 13.53
C ARG A 29 -19.93 -6.63 14.85
N PRO A 30 -20.21 -7.59 15.77
CA PRO A 30 -19.37 -7.78 16.95
C PRO A 30 -17.96 -8.23 16.53
N GLY A 31 -16.95 -7.73 17.24
CA GLY A 31 -15.55 -8.00 16.91
C GLY A 31 -14.61 -7.66 18.06
N VAL A 32 -13.33 -7.52 17.77
CA VAL A 32 -12.32 -7.01 18.71
C VAL A 32 -11.46 -5.97 18.02
N MET A 33 -11.09 -4.94 18.77
CA MET A 33 -10.01 -4.03 18.40
C MET A 33 -8.94 -4.05 19.48
N CYS A 34 -7.68 -3.92 19.08
CA CYS A 34 -6.55 -4.01 19.99
C CYS A 34 -5.62 -2.82 19.81
N VAL A 35 -4.88 -2.44 20.85
CA VAL A 35 -3.86 -1.39 20.74
C VAL A 35 -2.66 -1.81 19.88
N SER A 36 -2.53 -3.10 19.56
CA SER A 36 -1.50 -3.62 18.65
C SER A 36 -2.09 -4.55 17.58
N ALA A 37 -1.50 -4.51 16.38
CA ALA A 37 -1.87 -5.38 15.28
C ALA A 37 -1.55 -6.87 15.57
N ASP A 38 -0.50 -7.14 16.34
CA ASP A 38 -0.12 -8.50 16.73
C ASP A 38 -1.18 -9.14 17.65
N ALA A 39 -1.63 -8.41 18.67
CA ALA A 39 -2.70 -8.87 19.55
C ALA A 39 -4.01 -9.10 18.78
N LEU A 40 -4.34 -8.19 17.85
CA LEU A 40 -5.51 -8.36 16.99
C LEU A 40 -5.40 -9.65 16.17
N ALA A 41 -4.25 -9.88 15.51
CA ALA A 41 -4.04 -11.05 14.67
C ALA A 41 -4.21 -12.39 15.42
N ARG A 42 -3.79 -12.43 16.69
CA ARG A 42 -3.96 -13.63 17.55
C ARG A 42 -5.41 -13.87 18.00
N LEU A 43 -6.23 -12.81 18.02
CA LEU A 43 -7.64 -12.85 18.43
C LEU A 43 -8.60 -12.91 17.25
N THR A 44 -8.14 -12.82 16.01
CA THR A 44 -8.97 -13.02 14.82
C THR A 44 -8.94 -14.50 14.39
N LEU A 45 -10.10 -15.04 14.02
CA LEU A 45 -10.26 -16.36 13.41
C LEU A 45 -9.81 -16.33 11.94
N PRO A 46 -9.48 -17.49 11.33
CA PRO A 46 -9.15 -17.56 9.90
C PRO A 46 -10.24 -16.97 8.98
N SER A 47 -11.51 -17.02 9.40
CA SER A 47 -12.67 -16.45 8.70
C SER A 47 -12.75 -14.92 8.75
N GLY A 48 -11.96 -14.27 9.61
CA GLY A 48 -12.03 -12.83 9.90
C GLY A 48 -12.85 -12.49 11.14
N ASP A 49 -13.56 -13.45 11.73
CA ASP A 49 -14.37 -13.24 12.94
C ASP A 49 -13.49 -13.10 14.19
N SER A 50 -13.92 -12.35 15.21
CA SER A 50 -13.20 -12.31 16.49
C SER A 50 -13.40 -13.58 17.32
N ARG A 51 -12.32 -14.12 17.87
CA ARG A 51 -12.28 -15.28 18.80
C ARG A 51 -12.96 -14.98 20.14
N THR A 52 -13.17 -13.72 20.52
CA THR A 52 -13.81 -13.37 21.81
C THR A 52 -15.32 -13.54 21.79
N HIS A 53 -15.95 -13.62 20.61
CA HIS A 53 -17.40 -13.82 20.45
C HIS A 53 -17.80 -15.25 20.08
N ALA A 54 -16.84 -16.18 19.98
CA ALA A 54 -17.14 -17.60 19.82
C ALA A 54 -17.82 -18.15 21.09
N ALA A 55 -18.70 -19.16 20.94
CA ALA A 55 -19.51 -19.75 22.01
C ALA A 55 -18.71 -20.35 23.19
N THR A 56 -17.37 -20.33 23.16
CA THR A 56 -16.50 -20.80 24.23
C THR A 56 -15.24 -19.93 24.31
N THR A 57 -15.34 -18.80 25.01
CA THR A 57 -14.16 -18.00 25.37
C THR A 57 -13.35 -18.77 26.42
N THR A 58 -12.11 -19.16 26.11
CA THR A 58 -11.22 -19.82 27.08
C THR A 58 -10.52 -18.78 27.97
N PRO A 59 -10.11 -19.14 29.21
CA PRO A 59 -9.33 -18.24 30.06
C PRO A 59 -8.02 -17.76 29.41
N GLU A 60 -7.45 -18.57 28.52
CA GLU A 60 -6.27 -18.22 27.74
C GLU A 60 -6.55 -17.10 26.73
N LEU A 61 -7.67 -17.15 26.02
CA LEU A 61 -8.12 -16.09 25.11
C LEU A 61 -8.41 -14.78 25.86
N GLN A 62 -8.96 -14.87 27.08
CA GLN A 62 -9.18 -13.70 27.93
C GLN A 62 -7.87 -13.06 28.40
N GLY A 63 -6.88 -13.88 28.79
CA GLY A 63 -5.55 -13.39 29.15
C GLY A 63 -4.83 -12.72 27.96
N LEU A 64 -4.99 -13.28 26.76
CA LEU A 64 -4.44 -12.72 25.54
C LEU A 64 -5.10 -11.37 25.16
N ALA A 65 -6.43 -11.26 25.27
CA ALA A 65 -7.14 -10.00 25.07
C ALA A 65 -6.73 -8.93 26.08
N ALA A 66 -6.58 -9.30 27.35
CA ALA A 66 -6.17 -8.38 28.41
C ALA A 66 -4.73 -7.86 28.18
N SER A 67 -3.79 -8.75 27.86
CA SER A 67 -2.38 -8.38 27.58
C SER A 67 -2.21 -7.59 26.29
N GLY A 68 -3.07 -7.83 25.30
CA GLY A 68 -3.09 -7.12 24.02
C GLY A 68 -3.77 -5.75 24.04
N GLY A 69 -4.29 -5.32 25.21
CA GLY A 69 -5.09 -4.11 25.35
C GLY A 69 -6.31 -4.09 24.45
N CYS A 70 -6.94 -5.26 24.29
CA CYS A 70 -8.05 -5.45 23.38
C CYS A 70 -9.38 -5.14 24.06
N ILE A 71 -10.31 -4.56 23.29
CA ILE A 71 -11.68 -4.32 23.72
C ILE A 71 -12.65 -4.88 22.68
N ASP A 72 -13.82 -5.29 23.14
CA ASP A 72 -14.85 -5.79 22.26
C ASP A 72 -15.46 -4.65 21.44
N ILE A 73 -15.61 -4.91 20.14
CA ILE A 73 -16.38 -4.08 19.23
C ILE A 73 -17.85 -4.51 19.37
N GLN A 74 -18.71 -3.54 19.63
CA GLN A 74 -20.17 -3.70 19.62
C GLN A 74 -20.74 -3.07 18.34
N PRO A 75 -21.75 -3.69 17.70
CA PRO A 75 -22.45 -3.07 16.58
C PRO A 75 -22.93 -1.65 16.92
N GLY A 76 -22.72 -0.71 16.00
CA GLY A 76 -23.02 0.71 16.18
C GLY A 76 -21.90 1.55 16.80
N MET A 77 -20.79 0.94 17.24
CA MET A 77 -19.62 1.69 17.71
C MET A 77 -19.02 2.55 16.60
N ARG A 78 -18.79 3.83 16.90
CA ARG A 78 -18.21 4.82 15.99
C ARG A 78 -16.74 5.02 16.30
N VAL A 79 -15.91 4.94 15.27
CA VAL A 79 -14.46 5.15 15.39
C VAL A 79 -13.98 6.11 14.32
N THR A 80 -12.92 6.84 14.61
CA THR A 80 -12.35 7.84 13.71
C THR A 80 -11.09 7.26 13.07
N VAL A 81 -11.04 7.16 11.74
CA VAL A 81 -9.88 6.58 11.04
C VAL A 81 -8.72 7.55 11.05
N GLN A 82 -7.58 7.11 11.58
CA GLN A 82 -6.31 7.82 11.47
C GLN A 82 -5.53 7.37 10.24
N LYS A 83 -5.54 6.06 9.96
CA LYS A 83 -4.87 5.48 8.79
C LYS A 83 -5.59 4.19 8.36
N ALA A 84 -5.95 4.09 7.10
CA ALA A 84 -6.50 2.86 6.52
C ALA A 84 -5.40 2.03 5.87
N PHE A 85 -5.46 0.72 6.06
CA PHE A 85 -4.72 -0.29 5.31
C PHE A 85 -5.72 -1.17 4.56
N LYS A 86 -5.22 -2.13 3.77
CA LYS A 86 -6.09 -3.00 2.95
C LYS A 86 -7.10 -3.80 3.80
N ASN A 87 -6.64 -4.41 4.89
CA ASN A 87 -7.43 -5.33 5.72
C ASN A 87 -7.70 -4.82 7.14
N THR A 88 -6.99 -3.77 7.56
CA THR A 88 -7.13 -3.16 8.88
C THR A 88 -7.12 -1.65 8.79
N ALA A 89 -7.56 -0.97 9.84
CA ALA A 89 -7.39 0.47 10.00
C ALA A 89 -6.85 0.77 11.40
N VAL A 90 -6.05 1.81 11.50
CA VAL A 90 -5.71 2.44 12.77
C VAL A 90 -6.74 3.52 13.02
N VAL A 91 -7.45 3.40 14.13
CA VAL A 91 -8.58 4.25 14.50
C VAL A 91 -8.37 4.84 15.88
N THR A 92 -8.98 5.99 16.14
CA THR A 92 -9.19 6.50 17.50
C THR A 92 -10.59 6.20 17.98
N TYR A 93 -10.68 5.73 19.21
CA TYR A 93 -11.91 5.44 19.91
C TYR A 93 -11.78 5.83 21.38
N ARG A 94 -12.87 6.32 21.99
CA ARG A 94 -12.93 6.60 23.43
C ARG A 94 -13.76 5.52 24.13
N PRO A 95 -13.13 4.59 24.87
CA PRO A 95 -13.86 3.61 25.66
C PRO A 95 -14.77 4.28 26.69
N ALA A 96 -15.89 3.64 27.01
CA ALA A 96 -16.79 4.12 28.06
C ALA A 96 -16.04 4.26 29.39
N GLY A 97 -16.09 5.45 29.99
CA GLY A 97 -15.37 5.76 31.23
C GLY A 97 -13.91 6.21 31.07
N ALA A 98 -13.34 6.18 29.86
CA ALA A 98 -12.02 6.72 29.59
C ALA A 98 -12.04 8.27 29.49
N GLN A 99 -10.98 8.91 29.98
CA GLN A 99 -10.83 10.37 29.97
C GLN A 99 -10.28 10.91 28.64
N SER A 100 -9.74 10.03 27.79
CA SER A 100 -9.09 10.40 26.53
C SER A 100 -9.34 9.36 25.44
N ASP A 101 -9.16 9.77 24.19
CA ASP A 101 -9.19 8.86 23.04
C ASP A 101 -7.96 7.94 23.09
N GLN A 102 -8.14 6.72 22.62
CA GLN A 102 -7.09 5.71 22.50
C GLN A 102 -7.01 5.23 21.05
N THR A 103 -5.81 4.87 20.63
CA THR A 103 -5.56 4.34 19.29
C THR A 103 -5.69 2.82 19.30
N PHE A 104 -6.49 2.30 18.38
CA PHE A 104 -6.70 0.88 18.17
C PHE A 104 -6.46 0.50 16.72
N VAL A 105 -6.13 -0.77 16.50
CA VAL A 105 -6.18 -1.42 15.21
C VAL A 105 -7.49 -2.20 15.13
N VAL A 106 -8.25 -1.97 14.05
CA VAL A 106 -9.50 -2.65 13.75
C VAL A 106 -9.38 -3.44 12.44
N PRO A 107 -10.08 -4.56 12.28
CA PRO A 107 -10.25 -5.20 10.98
C PRO A 107 -11.30 -4.45 10.15
N ASN A 108 -11.00 -4.15 8.89
CA ASN A 108 -11.90 -3.33 8.06
C ASN A 108 -13.25 -4.01 7.79
N ILE A 109 -13.29 -5.35 7.80
CA ILE A 109 -14.49 -6.15 7.51
C ILE A 109 -15.63 -5.93 8.53
N ASP A 110 -15.28 -5.43 9.72
CA ASP A 110 -16.25 -5.18 10.79
C ASP A 110 -16.90 -3.80 10.68
N PHE A 111 -16.43 -2.92 9.79
CA PHE A 111 -16.83 -1.51 9.75
C PHE A 111 -17.35 -1.05 8.39
N ALA A 112 -18.28 -0.11 8.40
CA ALA A 112 -18.77 0.59 7.21
C ALA A 112 -18.55 2.11 7.34
N GLN A 113 -18.30 2.80 6.21
CA GLN A 113 -18.22 4.25 6.19
C GLN A 113 -19.61 4.88 6.41
N THR A 114 -19.67 5.91 7.24
CA THR A 114 -20.86 6.77 7.32
C THR A 114 -20.84 7.76 6.16
N THR A 115 -21.73 7.58 5.18
CA THR A 115 -21.95 8.53 4.09
C THR A 115 -22.58 9.82 4.64
N GLY A 116 -21.73 10.80 4.95
CA GLY A 116 -22.10 12.20 5.21
C GLY A 116 -21.99 13.02 3.93
N GLY A 117 -23.04 13.81 3.65
CA GLY A 117 -23.30 14.43 2.34
C GLY A 117 -22.31 15.49 1.84
N ALA A 118 -22.38 15.69 0.52
CA ALA A 118 -21.60 16.58 -0.31
C ALA A 118 -21.60 18.06 0.11
N ALA A 119 -20.48 18.75 -0.17
CA ALA A 119 -20.46 20.18 -0.42
C ALA A 119 -19.61 20.48 -1.65
N THR A 120 -20.32 20.79 -2.73
CA THR A 120 -19.88 21.45 -3.96
C THR A 120 -19.42 22.88 -3.69
N THR A 121 -18.44 23.35 -4.46
CA THR A 121 -18.21 24.71 -4.98
C THR A 121 -16.81 24.70 -5.60
N GLY A 122 -16.49 25.29 -6.75
CA GLY A 122 -17.13 26.30 -7.56
C GLY A 122 -15.99 27.09 -8.24
N ALA A 123 -15.98 27.05 -9.58
CA ALA A 123 -15.16 27.75 -10.57
C ALA A 123 -14.31 29.00 -10.16
N ALA A 124 -13.14 29.17 -10.79
CA ALA A 124 -12.94 30.10 -11.93
C ALA A 124 -11.46 30.41 -12.25
N THR A 125 -11.08 30.08 -13.49
CA THR A 125 -10.21 30.77 -14.47
C THR A 125 -9.24 31.90 -14.07
N GLY A 126 -8.01 31.82 -14.61
CA GLY A 126 -7.11 32.97 -14.80
C GLY A 126 -5.75 32.59 -15.43
N SER A 127 -5.64 32.76 -16.74
CA SER A 127 -4.47 32.55 -17.60
C SER A 127 -3.37 33.61 -17.46
N ALA A 128 -2.09 33.24 -17.63
CA ALA A 128 -1.10 33.97 -18.46
C ALA A 128 0.28 33.27 -18.54
N THR A 129 0.70 32.94 -19.76
CA THR A 129 2.10 32.70 -20.19
C THR A 129 2.80 34.06 -20.43
N PRO A 130 4.15 34.17 -20.48
CA PRO A 130 4.91 33.82 -21.70
C PRO A 130 6.33 33.22 -21.48
N ALA A 131 6.77 32.46 -22.50
CA ALA A 131 8.09 32.40 -23.17
C ALA A 131 9.42 32.53 -22.37
N ALA A 132 10.59 32.00 -22.76
CA ALA A 132 11.11 31.01 -23.71
C ALA A 132 12.65 31.01 -23.55
N ALA A 133 13.33 30.04 -24.21
CA ALA A 133 14.77 29.93 -24.54
C ALA A 133 15.72 29.35 -23.45
N GLN A 134 16.29 28.14 -23.63
CA GLN A 134 17.47 27.75 -24.47
C GLN A 134 18.78 28.41 -23.98
N ALA A 135 19.94 27.76 -23.85
CA ALA A 135 20.43 26.42 -24.16
C ALA A 135 21.75 26.15 -23.38
N ALA A 136 22.14 24.88 -23.25
CA ALA A 136 23.50 24.42 -22.90
C ALA A 136 24.49 24.67 -24.08
N PRO A 137 25.82 24.45 -23.96
CA PRO A 137 26.36 23.07 -23.89
C PRO A 137 27.74 22.89 -23.18
N ALA A 138 28.17 21.61 -23.19
CA ALA A 138 29.55 21.11 -23.34
C ALA A 138 30.34 20.64 -22.10
N SER A 139 30.26 19.32 -21.87
CA SER A 139 31.36 18.32 -21.92
C SER A 139 32.76 18.65 -21.38
N ALA A 140 33.22 17.85 -20.42
CA ALA A 140 34.61 17.39 -20.33
C ALA A 140 34.73 16.07 -19.54
N SER A 141 35.37 15.06 -20.14
CA SER A 141 35.79 13.78 -19.55
C SER A 141 37.02 13.95 -18.66
N ALA A 142 37.07 13.23 -17.53
CA ALA A 142 38.35 12.84 -16.90
C ALA A 142 38.23 11.56 -16.06
N ALA A 143 39.06 10.59 -16.44
CA ALA A 143 39.68 9.47 -15.74
C ALA A 143 39.10 8.93 -14.41
N ALA A 144 38.77 7.64 -14.44
CA ALA A 144 38.45 6.80 -13.28
C ALA A 144 39.69 6.53 -12.41
N THR A 145 39.57 6.86 -11.12
CA THR A 145 40.41 6.34 -10.03
C THR A 145 39.56 5.29 -9.28
N PRO A 146 40.11 4.13 -8.85
CA PRO A 146 39.31 3.13 -8.16
C PRO A 146 38.88 3.69 -6.80
N ARG A 147 37.58 3.95 -6.66
CA ARG A 147 36.97 4.45 -5.43
C ARG A 147 36.87 3.28 -4.45
N SER A 148 37.68 3.36 -3.41
CA SER A 148 37.50 2.60 -2.17
C SER A 148 36.02 2.63 -1.75
N ALA A 149 35.50 1.50 -1.26
CA ALA A 149 34.11 1.29 -0.86
C ALA A 149 33.71 2.24 0.29
N ALA A 150 33.42 3.49 -0.04
CA ALA A 150 32.71 4.42 0.80
C ALA A 150 31.24 4.02 0.78
N ALA A 151 30.62 3.94 1.97
CA ALA A 151 29.20 3.73 2.13
C ALA A 151 28.41 4.61 1.15
N ALA A 152 27.50 3.99 0.39
CA ALA A 152 26.68 4.65 -0.60
C ALA A 152 26.03 5.91 0.02
N PRO A 153 26.26 7.12 -0.53
CA PRO A 153 25.67 8.34 0.00
C PRO A 153 24.14 8.20 0.07
N GLY A 154 23.56 8.43 1.25
CA GLY A 154 22.09 8.50 1.40
C GLY A 154 21.37 7.20 1.80
N LEU A 155 22.08 6.11 2.14
CA LEU A 155 21.44 4.96 2.80
C LEU A 155 21.00 5.37 4.21
N ALA A 156 19.69 5.35 4.48
CA ALA A 156 19.17 5.70 5.79
C ALA A 156 19.64 4.68 6.84
N GLN A 157 19.94 5.16 8.05
CA GLN A 157 20.42 4.31 9.13
C GLN A 157 19.44 3.15 9.38
N GLY A 158 19.98 1.92 9.53
CA GLY A 158 19.20 0.72 9.77
C GLY A 158 18.63 0.06 8.51
N TYR A 159 18.87 0.60 7.31
CA TYR A 159 18.50 -0.03 6.05
C TYR A 159 19.68 -0.74 5.38
N ARG A 160 19.38 -1.74 4.55
CA ARG A 160 20.26 -2.27 3.50
C ARG A 160 19.59 -2.14 2.13
N VAL A 161 20.39 -2.09 1.07
CA VAL A 161 19.88 -2.28 -0.29
C VAL A 161 19.62 -3.77 -0.52
N ALA A 162 18.36 -4.13 -0.73
CA ALA A 162 17.91 -5.49 -0.97
C ALA A 162 17.87 -5.88 -2.44
N GLN A 163 17.52 -4.93 -3.30
CA GLN A 163 17.61 -5.08 -4.73
C GLN A 163 18.12 -3.78 -5.34
N HIS A 164 18.85 -3.88 -6.44
CA HIS A 164 19.35 -2.78 -7.24
C HIS A 164 19.28 -3.22 -8.69
N ILE A 165 18.38 -2.65 -9.47
CA ILE A 165 18.06 -3.12 -10.83
C ILE A 165 18.04 -1.93 -11.80
N PRO A 166 18.64 -2.03 -12.99
CA PRO A 166 18.57 -0.95 -13.99
C PRO A 166 17.12 -0.66 -14.39
N ALA A 167 16.68 0.60 -14.39
CA ALA A 167 15.29 0.98 -14.67
C ALA A 167 14.89 0.88 -16.17
N SER A 168 15.85 0.55 -17.05
CA SER A 168 15.74 0.34 -18.51
C SER A 168 15.25 1.54 -19.33
N ASP A 169 14.74 2.59 -18.69
CA ASP A 169 14.10 3.75 -19.32
C ASP A 169 15.05 4.91 -19.60
N ARG A 170 16.15 5.01 -18.84
CA ARG A 170 17.23 6.00 -19.02
C ARG A 170 18.58 5.35 -18.76
N ALA A 171 19.55 5.66 -19.61
CA ALA A 171 20.93 5.23 -19.37
C ALA A 171 21.39 5.74 -18.01
N GLY A 172 21.70 4.80 -17.10
CA GLY A 172 22.21 5.13 -15.78
C GLY A 172 21.14 5.54 -14.76
N THR A 173 19.93 4.99 -14.80
CA THR A 173 19.00 4.99 -13.65
C THR A 173 18.77 3.59 -13.13
N PHE A 174 18.57 3.48 -11.82
CA PHE A 174 18.35 2.21 -11.13
C PHE A 174 17.17 2.32 -10.17
N LEU A 175 16.39 1.26 -10.07
CA LEU A 175 15.42 1.07 -9.01
C LEU A 175 16.05 0.26 -7.89
N GLU A 176 15.85 0.72 -6.66
CA GLU A 176 16.31 0.02 -5.47
C GLU A 176 15.16 -0.31 -4.54
N ILE A 177 15.25 -1.49 -3.91
CA ILE A 177 14.46 -1.82 -2.73
C ILE A 177 15.38 -1.76 -1.52
N LEU A 178 14.98 -1.02 -0.49
CA LEU A 178 15.64 -0.98 0.79
C LEU A 178 14.78 -1.69 1.82
N GLU A 179 15.42 -2.53 2.64
CA GLU A 179 14.79 -3.28 3.73
C GLU A 179 15.56 -3.01 5.03
N ASP A 180 14.96 -3.35 6.16
CA ASP A 180 15.65 -3.35 7.44
C ASP A 180 16.95 -4.19 7.35
N ALA A 181 18.06 -3.64 7.83
CA ALA A 181 19.38 -4.27 7.74
C ALA A 181 19.45 -5.61 8.47
N ARG A 182 18.54 -5.88 9.42
CA ARG A 182 18.42 -7.17 10.12
C ARG A 182 17.86 -8.29 9.23
N ILE A 183 17.09 -7.93 8.20
CA ILE A 183 16.46 -8.91 7.30
C ILE A 183 17.50 -9.34 6.28
N THR A 184 18.19 -10.45 6.44
CA THR A 184 19.13 -10.95 5.42
C THR A 184 18.40 -11.45 4.16
N PRO A 185 19.07 -11.66 3.01
CA PRO A 185 18.43 -12.25 1.82
C PRO A 185 17.84 -13.64 2.06
N GLY A 186 18.47 -14.45 2.93
CA GLY A 186 17.92 -15.75 3.34
C GLY A 186 16.65 -15.57 4.17
N LEU A 187 16.69 -14.64 5.13
CA LEU A 187 15.55 -14.33 5.98
C LEU A 187 14.38 -13.72 5.20
N HIS A 188 14.63 -12.85 4.22
CA HIS A 188 13.60 -12.34 3.30
C HIS A 188 12.80 -13.49 2.70
N LYS A 189 13.48 -14.52 2.15
CA LYS A 189 12.81 -15.68 1.55
C LYS A 189 11.98 -16.47 2.56
N THR A 190 12.46 -16.61 3.79
CA THR A 190 11.76 -17.30 4.87
C THR A 190 10.53 -16.53 5.34
N LEU A 191 10.63 -15.20 5.43
CA LEU A 191 9.56 -14.35 5.94
C LEU A 191 8.49 -14.05 4.89
N TRP A 192 8.83 -14.10 3.60
CA TRP A 192 7.92 -13.78 2.51
C TRP A 192 6.66 -14.65 2.53
N GLY A 193 5.49 -14.02 2.60
CA GLY A 193 4.20 -14.71 2.65
C GLY A 193 3.87 -15.36 4.00
N SER A 194 4.65 -15.09 5.05
CA SER A 194 4.41 -15.62 6.40
C SER A 194 3.90 -14.58 7.41
N GLY A 195 3.93 -13.30 7.02
CA GLY A 195 3.67 -12.18 7.92
C GLY A 195 4.93 -11.75 8.67
N ALA A 196 5.79 -11.02 7.96
CA ALA A 196 7.07 -10.58 8.46
C ALA A 196 6.95 -9.75 9.75
N GLY A 197 7.47 -10.31 10.84
CA GLY A 197 7.54 -9.68 12.15
C GLY A 197 8.86 -10.00 12.86
N THR A 198 9.05 -9.42 14.04
CA THR A 198 10.26 -9.61 14.85
C THR A 198 10.41 -11.04 15.37
N ASP A 199 9.33 -11.81 15.42
CA ASP A 199 9.31 -13.19 15.90
C ASP A 199 10.00 -14.16 14.92
N GLY A 200 10.13 -13.75 13.65
CA GLY A 200 10.90 -14.50 12.66
C GLY A 200 12.39 -14.17 12.65
N LEU A 201 12.86 -13.26 13.53
CA LEU A 201 14.28 -12.93 13.62
C LEU A 201 15.05 -13.98 14.44
N PRO A 202 16.32 -14.27 14.10
CA PRO A 202 17.17 -15.15 14.91
C PRO A 202 17.40 -14.62 16.33
N ASP A 203 17.68 -15.55 17.25
CA ASP A 203 18.06 -15.23 18.63
C ASP A 203 19.26 -14.27 18.67
N GLY A 204 19.23 -13.32 19.62
CA GLY A 204 20.28 -12.32 19.80
C GLY A 204 20.21 -11.12 18.86
N VAL A 205 19.21 -11.07 17.97
CA VAL A 205 18.88 -9.87 17.18
C VAL A 205 17.84 -9.04 17.93
N SER A 206 17.93 -7.71 17.82
CA SER A 206 16.93 -6.81 18.43
C SER A 206 15.52 -7.12 17.93
N HIS A 207 14.56 -7.24 18.84
CA HIS A 207 13.12 -7.37 18.57
C HIS A 207 12.39 -6.02 18.50
N ALA A 208 13.11 -4.90 18.32
CA ALA A 208 12.46 -3.65 17.96
C ALA A 208 11.69 -3.82 16.63
N PRO A 209 10.55 -3.13 16.41
CA PRO A 209 9.78 -3.25 15.17
C PRO A 209 10.66 -3.12 13.92
N LEU A 210 10.38 -3.95 12.91
CA LEU A 210 11.09 -3.88 11.62
C LEU A 210 10.80 -2.55 10.92
N LEU A 211 11.81 -1.99 10.28
CA LEU A 211 11.62 -0.84 9.41
C LEU A 211 10.82 -1.26 8.16
N ASN A 212 9.81 -0.47 7.80
CA ASN A 212 9.12 -0.66 6.54
C ASN A 212 10.08 -0.47 5.36
N ALA A 213 9.91 -1.29 4.33
CA ALA A 213 10.68 -1.21 3.10
C ALA A 213 10.51 0.15 2.41
N GLN A 214 11.47 0.49 1.56
CA GLN A 214 11.41 1.68 0.71
C GLN A 214 11.77 1.30 -0.72
N VAL A 215 11.07 1.88 -1.68
CA VAL A 215 11.49 1.87 -3.09
C VAL A 215 12.15 3.20 -3.42
N ARG A 216 13.23 3.17 -4.21
CA ARG A 216 13.95 4.35 -4.67
C ARG A 216 14.23 4.28 -6.16
N LEU A 217 14.27 5.44 -6.78
CA LEU A 217 14.86 5.65 -8.10
C LEU A 217 16.15 6.42 -7.89
N VAL A 218 17.28 5.88 -8.33
CA VAL A 218 18.60 6.49 -8.18
C VAL A 218 19.25 6.68 -9.54
N SER A 219 20.09 7.70 -9.67
CA SER A 219 20.93 7.92 -10.85
C SER A 219 22.23 7.11 -10.76
N ALA A 220 22.99 7.07 -11.85
CA ALA A 220 24.32 6.44 -11.92
C ALA A 220 25.37 7.13 -11.06
N ALA A 221 25.09 8.34 -10.55
CA ALA A 221 25.90 9.03 -9.57
C ALA A 221 25.42 8.80 -8.13
N ASP A 222 24.62 7.74 -7.90
CA ASP A 222 24.01 7.38 -6.61
C ASP A 222 23.15 8.49 -5.99
N THR A 223 22.68 9.44 -6.79
CA THR A 223 21.74 10.47 -6.32
C THR A 223 20.32 9.92 -6.34
N VAL A 224 19.63 9.98 -5.21
CA VAL A 224 18.22 9.60 -5.07
C VAL A 224 17.36 10.62 -5.82
N LEU A 225 16.73 10.18 -6.91
CA LEU A 225 15.84 10.97 -7.75
C LEU A 225 14.39 10.95 -7.25
N ALA A 226 13.97 9.82 -6.68
CA ALA A 226 12.68 9.65 -6.02
C ALA A 226 12.76 8.56 -4.94
N SER A 227 11.91 8.65 -3.92
CA SER A 227 11.77 7.61 -2.91
C SER A 227 10.33 7.54 -2.41
N ARG A 228 9.83 6.32 -2.18
CA ARG A 228 8.55 6.06 -1.54
C ARG A 228 8.74 5.04 -0.42
N LYS A 229 8.37 5.43 0.79
CA LYS A 229 8.29 4.51 1.94
C LYS A 229 7.04 3.65 1.79
N LEU A 230 7.18 2.36 2.03
CA LEU A 230 6.10 1.39 1.94
C LEU A 230 5.48 1.17 3.33
N ASP A 231 4.35 0.47 3.36
CA ASP A 231 3.63 0.19 4.61
C ASP A 231 4.10 -1.10 5.30
N TYR A 232 4.89 -1.94 4.62
CA TYR A 232 5.31 -3.26 5.07
C TYR A 232 6.84 -3.42 4.98
N PRO A 233 7.45 -4.32 5.79
CA PRO A 233 8.90 -4.46 5.90
C PRO A 233 9.57 -5.20 4.72
N LEU A 234 8.80 -5.92 3.91
CA LEU A 234 9.30 -6.67 2.77
C LEU A 234 8.66 -6.20 1.47
N ALA A 235 9.49 -6.06 0.45
CA ALA A 235 9.04 -5.83 -0.90
C ALA A 235 10.02 -6.44 -1.90
N SER A 236 9.54 -6.73 -3.10
CA SER A 236 10.34 -7.19 -4.21
C SER A 236 9.99 -6.42 -5.47
N LEU A 237 10.97 -6.28 -6.34
CA LEU A 237 10.89 -5.59 -7.61
C LEU A 237 11.36 -6.50 -8.73
N GLU A 238 10.61 -6.52 -9.82
CA GLU A 238 10.95 -7.22 -11.05
C GLU A 238 10.44 -6.48 -12.28
N ALA A 239 11.03 -6.74 -13.44
CA ALA A 239 10.51 -6.21 -14.69
C ALA A 239 9.15 -6.86 -14.97
N ALA A 240 8.13 -6.05 -15.27
CA ALA A 240 6.82 -6.58 -15.62
C ALA A 240 6.94 -7.36 -16.94
N PRO A 241 6.57 -8.65 -17.00
CA PRO A 241 6.65 -9.44 -18.22
C PRO A 241 5.46 -9.14 -19.15
N LEU A 242 5.21 -7.84 -19.39
CA LEU A 242 4.16 -7.31 -20.26
C LEU A 242 4.80 -6.80 -21.55
N HIS A 243 4.44 -7.42 -22.66
CA HIS A 243 5.00 -7.09 -23.97
C HIS A 243 4.18 -6.01 -24.68
N GLY A 244 4.87 -5.15 -25.43
CA GLY A 244 4.25 -4.14 -26.29
C GLY A 244 3.93 -2.80 -25.62
N LEU A 245 4.18 -2.65 -24.30
CA LEU A 245 4.00 -1.37 -23.62
C LEU A 245 4.99 -0.31 -24.14
N PRO A 246 4.60 0.98 -24.18
CA PRO A 246 5.44 2.05 -24.74
C PRO A 246 6.61 2.45 -23.83
N SER A 247 6.67 1.93 -22.61
CA SER A 247 7.73 2.24 -21.64
C SER A 247 8.03 1.04 -20.75
N PRO A 248 9.28 0.87 -20.30
CA PRO A 248 9.63 -0.15 -19.32
C PRO A 248 8.74 -0.04 -18.09
N THR A 249 8.20 -1.19 -17.70
CA THR A 249 7.23 -1.30 -16.63
C THR A 249 7.75 -2.29 -15.61
N TRP A 250 7.53 -2.00 -14.34
CA TRP A 250 8.06 -2.76 -13.22
C TRP A 250 6.93 -3.22 -12.31
N PHE A 251 7.05 -4.41 -11.75
CA PHE A 251 6.19 -4.89 -10.69
C PHE A 251 6.89 -4.69 -9.35
N LEU A 252 6.29 -3.87 -8.51
CA LEU A 252 6.61 -3.74 -7.09
C LEU A 252 5.63 -4.60 -6.31
N THR A 253 6.09 -5.75 -5.82
CA THR A 253 5.29 -6.60 -4.95
C THR A 253 5.62 -6.29 -3.50
N ILE A 254 4.61 -5.92 -2.73
CA ILE A 254 4.69 -5.60 -1.31
C ILE A 254 4.09 -6.76 -0.54
N ASP A 255 4.85 -7.35 0.38
CA ASP A 255 4.34 -8.44 1.20
C ASP A 255 3.46 -7.89 2.32
N ALA A 256 2.18 -7.73 2.01
CA ALA A 256 1.14 -7.32 2.95
C ALA A 256 0.52 -8.53 3.69
N THR A 257 1.24 -9.64 3.76
CA THR A 257 0.76 -10.82 4.49
C THR A 257 0.69 -10.52 5.98
N ALA A 258 -0.47 -10.72 6.57
CA ALA A 258 -0.69 -10.94 7.98
C ALA A 258 -0.67 -12.45 8.30
N PRO A 259 -0.33 -12.85 9.54
CA PRO A 259 -0.25 -14.26 9.95
C PRO A 259 -1.53 -15.07 9.70
N MET A 260 -2.69 -14.41 9.67
CA MET A 260 -4.00 -15.04 9.52
C MET A 260 -4.90 -14.25 8.55
N GLY A 261 -5.82 -14.97 7.89
CA GLY A 261 -6.90 -14.43 7.07
C GLY A 261 -6.71 -14.66 5.57
N SER A 262 -7.73 -15.18 4.89
CA SER A 262 -7.65 -15.51 3.45
C SER A 262 -7.53 -14.28 2.53
N TYR A 263 -7.76 -13.08 3.04
CA TYR A 263 -7.63 -11.80 2.31
C TYR A 263 -6.24 -11.16 2.44
N SER A 264 -5.37 -11.78 3.22
CA SER A 264 -3.99 -11.39 3.44
C SER A 264 -3.08 -12.05 2.41
N GLY A 265 -2.06 -11.32 1.97
CA GLY A 265 -1.08 -11.80 1.00
C GLY A 265 -0.38 -10.67 0.25
N PRO A 266 0.59 -10.99 -0.60
CA PRO A 266 1.31 -10.00 -1.40
C PRO A 266 0.38 -9.21 -2.34
N GLY A 267 0.67 -7.91 -2.46
CA GLY A 267 0.04 -7.00 -3.42
C GLY A 267 1.08 -6.46 -4.39
N THR A 268 0.82 -6.60 -5.68
CA THR A 268 1.69 -6.13 -6.76
C THR A 268 1.15 -4.84 -7.35
N GLU A 269 1.93 -3.77 -7.24
CA GLU A 269 1.71 -2.50 -7.92
C GLU A 269 2.55 -2.47 -9.19
N MET A 270 2.01 -1.85 -10.23
CA MET A 270 2.74 -1.61 -11.46
C MET A 270 3.34 -0.20 -11.46
N LEU A 271 4.62 -0.07 -11.77
CA LEU A 271 5.36 1.20 -11.80
C LEU A 271 5.87 1.50 -13.21
N VAL A 272 5.82 2.78 -13.59
CA VAL A 272 6.45 3.29 -14.81
C VAL A 272 7.30 4.52 -14.45
N PRO A 273 8.56 4.33 -14.03
CA PRO A 273 9.40 5.41 -13.49
C PRO A 273 9.50 6.65 -14.38
N ALA A 274 9.61 6.47 -15.69
CA ALA A 274 9.65 7.55 -16.66
C ALA A 274 8.39 8.43 -16.69
N GLN A 275 7.24 7.91 -16.28
CA GLN A 275 5.93 8.58 -16.42
C GLN A 275 5.36 9.04 -15.07
N SER A 276 5.34 8.15 -14.07
CA SER A 276 4.72 8.39 -12.76
C SER A 276 5.72 8.35 -11.61
N GLY A 277 7.02 8.27 -11.89
CA GLY A 277 8.02 8.05 -10.86
C GLY A 277 7.76 6.73 -10.14
N LEU A 278 7.63 6.78 -8.81
CA LEU A 278 7.42 5.59 -7.99
C LEU A 278 5.94 5.39 -7.60
N GLU A 279 5.02 6.16 -8.17
CA GLU A 279 3.59 5.99 -7.97
C GLU A 279 3.03 4.86 -8.82
N ALA A 280 2.08 4.12 -8.25
CA ALA A 280 1.37 3.05 -8.94
C ALA A 280 0.65 3.58 -10.18
N VAL A 281 0.75 2.85 -11.28
CA VAL A 281 -0.01 3.11 -12.49
C VAL A 281 -1.49 3.11 -12.17
N ARG A 282 -2.23 4.06 -12.75
CA ARG A 282 -3.66 4.19 -12.57
C ARG A 282 -4.41 3.61 -13.76
N TYR A 283 -5.54 2.97 -13.50
CA TYR A 283 -6.50 2.56 -14.51
C TYR A 283 -7.79 3.39 -14.41
N THR A 284 -8.56 3.43 -15.49
CA THR A 284 -9.90 4.03 -15.53
C THR A 284 -10.95 2.92 -15.56
N SER A 285 -11.91 2.93 -14.64
CA SER A 285 -13.03 1.98 -14.61
C SER A 285 -14.05 2.27 -15.72
N ALA A 286 -14.99 1.36 -15.94
CA ALA A 286 -16.12 1.58 -16.85
C ALA A 286 -16.98 2.81 -16.46
N GLN A 287 -16.94 3.20 -15.18
CA GLN A 287 -17.63 4.38 -14.64
C GLN A 287 -16.81 5.67 -14.80
N GLY A 288 -15.59 5.60 -15.37
CA GLY A 288 -14.70 6.75 -15.54
C GLY A 288 -13.85 7.09 -14.31
N GLU A 289 -13.90 6.27 -13.25
CA GLU A 289 -13.13 6.51 -12.03
C GLU A 289 -11.68 6.06 -12.20
N ALA A 290 -10.74 6.89 -11.75
CA ALA A 290 -9.32 6.56 -11.79
C ALA A 290 -8.84 5.96 -10.46
N ALA A 291 -8.30 4.75 -10.48
CA ALA A 291 -7.80 4.05 -9.30
C ALA A 291 -6.41 3.44 -9.56
N PRO A 292 -5.57 3.23 -8.52
CA PRO A 292 -4.30 2.52 -8.69
C PRO A 292 -4.54 1.07 -9.12
N LEU A 293 -3.74 0.59 -10.06
CA LEU A 293 -3.73 -0.81 -10.50
C LEU A 293 -2.90 -1.62 -9.49
N VAL A 294 -3.61 -2.35 -8.63
CA VAL A 294 -3.02 -3.22 -7.61
C VAL A 294 -3.56 -4.64 -7.80
N LEU A 295 -2.64 -5.59 -7.94
CA LEU A 295 -2.93 -7.00 -8.21
C LEU A 295 -2.63 -7.82 -6.96
N ALA A 296 -3.63 -8.42 -6.36
CA ALA A 296 -3.47 -9.16 -5.11
C ALA A 296 -3.29 -10.66 -5.38
N ARG A 297 -2.38 -11.30 -4.65
CA ARG A 297 -2.30 -12.76 -4.56
C ARG A 297 -2.52 -13.18 -3.11
N THR A 298 -3.69 -13.75 -2.84
CA THR A 298 -4.19 -14.10 -1.50
C THR A 298 -5.04 -15.36 -1.59
N GLY A 299 -5.53 -15.89 -0.47
CA GLY A 299 -6.53 -16.97 -0.46
C GLY A 299 -7.84 -16.63 -1.22
N LYS A 300 -8.16 -15.34 -1.39
CA LYS A 300 -9.39 -14.85 -2.04
C LYS A 300 -9.15 -14.03 -3.31
N ALA A 301 -7.90 -13.93 -3.78
CA ALA A 301 -7.58 -13.25 -5.02
C ALA A 301 -6.36 -13.84 -5.72
N ASP A 302 -6.38 -13.84 -7.04
CA ASP A 302 -5.21 -14.11 -7.85
C ASP A 302 -5.31 -13.37 -9.18
N TRP A 303 -4.23 -13.35 -9.94
CA TRP A 303 -4.16 -12.69 -11.22
C TRP A 303 -3.16 -13.37 -12.15
N LYS A 304 -3.31 -13.13 -13.45
CA LYS A 304 -2.37 -13.57 -14.48
C LYS A 304 -2.33 -12.59 -15.64
N ILE A 305 -1.21 -12.59 -16.34
CA ILE A 305 -1.08 -11.93 -17.65
C ILE A 305 -1.60 -12.89 -18.72
N VAL A 306 -2.35 -12.36 -19.68
CA VAL A 306 -2.91 -13.13 -20.80
C VAL A 306 -2.65 -12.42 -22.14
N PRO A 307 -2.60 -13.16 -23.25
CA PRO A 307 -2.56 -12.53 -24.57
C PRO A 307 -3.78 -11.62 -24.79
N ALA A 308 -3.66 -10.52 -25.53
CA ALA A 308 -4.81 -9.67 -25.86
C ALA A 308 -5.93 -10.40 -26.62
N ARG A 309 -7.19 -10.01 -26.39
CA ARG A 309 -8.33 -10.56 -27.15
C ARG A 309 -8.40 -10.04 -28.58
N ALA A 310 -8.09 -8.77 -28.77
CA ALA A 310 -8.14 -8.09 -30.07
C ALA A 310 -6.75 -7.96 -30.73
N GLY A 311 -5.76 -8.72 -30.24
CA GLY A 311 -4.35 -8.46 -30.53
C GLY A 311 -3.83 -7.20 -29.81
N GLY A 312 -2.51 -6.98 -29.82
CA GLY A 312 -1.87 -5.85 -29.15
C GLY A 312 -1.19 -6.24 -27.83
N ILE A 313 -1.19 -5.29 -26.88
CA ILE A 313 -0.53 -5.43 -25.58
C ILE A 313 -1.26 -6.45 -24.72
N GLU A 314 -0.51 -7.30 -24.03
CA GLU A 314 -1.07 -8.30 -23.11
C GLU A 314 -2.03 -7.67 -22.09
N GLU A 315 -3.08 -8.42 -21.74
CA GLU A 315 -4.07 -8.04 -20.75
C GLU A 315 -3.71 -8.64 -19.40
N ILE A 316 -4.27 -8.08 -18.33
CA ILE A 316 -4.16 -8.66 -16.98
C ILE A 316 -5.57 -9.07 -16.54
N GLU A 317 -5.76 -10.35 -16.25
CA GLU A 317 -7.00 -10.86 -15.68
C GLU A 317 -6.81 -11.02 -14.17
N ASP A 318 -7.70 -10.43 -13.37
CA ASP A 318 -7.71 -10.54 -11.92
C ASP A 318 -9.07 -11.02 -11.39
N VAL A 319 -9.01 -11.92 -10.42
CA VAL A 319 -10.18 -12.42 -9.71
C VAL A 319 -10.06 -12.07 -8.23
N PHE A 320 -11.15 -11.58 -7.65
CA PHE A 320 -11.23 -11.26 -6.23
C PHE A 320 -12.61 -11.65 -5.68
N CYS A 321 -12.62 -12.41 -4.60
CA CYS A 321 -13.82 -12.80 -3.88
C CYS A 321 -13.93 -11.98 -2.60
N ALA A 322 -15.10 -11.42 -2.32
CA ALA A 322 -15.42 -10.74 -1.06
C ALA A 322 -16.76 -11.21 -0.50
N ASN A 323 -16.91 -11.05 0.82
CA ASN A 323 -18.21 -11.15 1.46
C ASN A 323 -19.08 -9.95 1.02
N ALA A 324 -20.29 -10.23 0.55
CA ALA A 324 -21.24 -9.20 0.17
C ALA A 324 -22.20 -8.88 1.32
N ASP A 325 -22.82 -9.90 1.92
CA ASP A 325 -23.69 -9.81 3.11
C ASP A 325 -23.92 -11.20 3.71
N GLY A 326 -23.75 -11.35 5.03
CA GLY A 326 -23.94 -12.63 5.73
C GLY A 326 -22.97 -13.70 5.23
N ASP A 327 -23.48 -14.87 4.81
CA ASP A 327 -22.67 -15.95 4.23
C ASP A 327 -22.56 -15.86 2.70
N ASN A 328 -23.04 -14.77 2.09
CA ASN A 328 -23.01 -14.60 0.64
C ASN A 328 -21.67 -14.04 0.18
N PHE A 329 -21.05 -14.74 -0.76
CA PHE A 329 -19.84 -14.29 -1.43
C PHE A 329 -20.16 -13.76 -2.83
N VAL A 330 -19.43 -12.72 -3.23
CA VAL A 330 -19.41 -12.20 -4.59
C VAL A 330 -17.99 -12.31 -5.11
N THR A 331 -17.86 -12.90 -6.29
CA THR A 331 -16.60 -12.97 -7.03
C THR A 331 -16.62 -11.94 -8.14
N THR A 332 -15.64 -11.05 -8.11
CA THR A 332 -15.36 -10.06 -9.15
C THR A 332 -14.29 -10.61 -10.08
N TYR A 333 -14.60 -10.62 -11.37
CA TYR A 333 -13.67 -10.91 -12.47
C TYR A 333 -13.40 -9.60 -13.19
N ARG A 334 -12.15 -9.22 -13.34
CA ARG A 334 -11.78 -7.97 -14.00
C ARG A 334 -10.64 -8.20 -14.97
N THR A 335 -10.68 -7.41 -16.04
CA THR A 335 -9.65 -7.39 -17.08
C THR A 335 -9.13 -5.99 -17.22
N TYR A 336 -7.82 -5.83 -17.06
CA TYR A 336 -7.10 -4.60 -17.36
C TYR A 336 -6.54 -4.64 -18.77
N ARG A 337 -6.76 -3.55 -19.51
CA ARG A 337 -6.31 -3.38 -20.90
C ARG A 337 -5.60 -2.05 -21.07
N PHE A 338 -4.52 -2.05 -21.84
CA PHE A 338 -3.87 -0.81 -22.25
C PHE A 338 -4.43 -0.37 -23.60
N VAL A 339 -5.24 0.70 -23.60
CA VAL A 339 -5.93 1.23 -24.77
C VAL A 339 -5.70 2.74 -24.84
N ASP A 340 -5.29 3.24 -26.00
CA ASP A 340 -5.04 4.66 -26.26
C ASP A 340 -4.10 5.33 -25.23
N GLY A 341 -3.04 4.62 -24.86
CA GLY A 341 -2.04 5.13 -23.92
C GLY A 341 -2.46 5.09 -22.45
N LYS A 342 -3.59 4.46 -22.13
CA LYS A 342 -4.14 4.41 -20.76
C LYS A 342 -4.57 3.02 -20.38
N TRP A 343 -4.42 2.69 -19.11
CA TRP A 343 -5.03 1.49 -18.55
C TRP A 343 -6.52 1.70 -18.31
N GLN A 344 -7.31 0.74 -18.76
CA GLN A 344 -8.75 0.67 -18.56
C GLN A 344 -9.12 -0.67 -17.93
N ALA A 345 -10.16 -0.70 -17.11
CA ALA A 345 -10.65 -1.92 -16.50
C ALA A 345 -12.12 -2.16 -16.84
N ALA A 346 -12.43 -3.39 -17.25
CA ALA A 346 -13.78 -3.91 -17.30
C ALA A 346 -13.95 -4.96 -16.19
N SER A 347 -15.08 -4.96 -15.51
CA SER A 347 -15.36 -5.90 -14.40
C SER A 347 -16.74 -6.52 -14.53
N ARG A 348 -16.85 -7.78 -14.15
CA ARG A 348 -18.10 -8.52 -13.98
C ARG A 348 -18.13 -9.12 -12.58
N GLN A 349 -19.28 -9.04 -11.93
CA GLN A 349 -19.50 -9.66 -10.63
C GLN A 349 -20.48 -10.81 -10.76
N LEU A 350 -20.18 -11.94 -10.12
CA LEU A 350 -21.08 -13.08 -10.02
C LEU A 350 -21.19 -13.49 -8.55
N ARG A 351 -22.38 -13.97 -8.16
CA ARG A 351 -22.53 -14.61 -6.86
C ARG A 351 -21.74 -15.91 -6.85
N GLY A 352 -21.03 -16.15 -5.76
CA GLY A 352 -20.23 -17.35 -5.59
C GLY A 352 -18.94 -17.07 -4.85
N LEU A 353 -18.44 -18.16 -4.28
CA LEU A 353 -17.15 -18.22 -3.61
C LEU A 353 -16.08 -18.65 -4.62
N TRP A 354 -15.00 -17.89 -4.67
CA TRP A 354 -13.75 -18.31 -5.31
C TRP A 354 -12.60 -18.25 -4.32
N GLU A 355 -11.71 -19.22 -4.41
CA GLU A 355 -10.52 -19.38 -3.56
C GLU A 355 -9.33 -19.80 -4.41
N SER A 356 -8.13 -19.40 -3.98
CA SER A 356 -6.90 -19.62 -4.74
C SER A 356 -6.41 -21.07 -4.78
N ASP A 357 -6.98 -21.95 -3.97
CA ASP A 357 -6.72 -23.39 -3.99
C ASP A 357 -7.45 -24.10 -5.14
N ARG A 358 -8.37 -23.40 -5.81
CA ARG A 358 -9.08 -23.87 -7.00
C ARG A 358 -8.36 -23.45 -8.27
N GLN A 359 -8.79 -24.02 -9.39
CA GLN A 359 -8.31 -23.59 -10.70
C GLN A 359 -8.63 -22.10 -10.93
N PHE A 360 -7.66 -21.37 -11.49
CA PHE A 360 -7.87 -20.00 -11.92
C PHE A 360 -9.03 -19.95 -12.94
N PRO A 361 -9.94 -18.96 -12.87
CA PRO A 361 -11.13 -18.93 -13.73
C PRO A 361 -10.81 -18.97 -15.22
N ALA A 362 -11.73 -19.52 -16.00
CA ALA A 362 -11.55 -19.65 -17.43
C ALA A 362 -11.63 -18.27 -18.10
N ARG A 363 -10.97 -18.11 -19.25
CA ARG A 363 -10.96 -16.85 -19.99
C ARG A 363 -12.37 -16.27 -20.28
N PRO A 364 -13.40 -17.05 -20.61
CA PRO A 364 -14.77 -16.53 -20.77
C PRO A 364 -15.41 -15.98 -19.48
N ASP A 365 -14.81 -16.25 -18.32
CA ASP A 365 -15.26 -15.71 -17.03
C ASP A 365 -14.93 -14.21 -16.86
N PHE A 366 -14.01 -13.70 -17.66
CA PHE A 366 -13.55 -12.31 -17.63
C PHE A 366 -14.17 -11.46 -18.77
N PRO A 367 -14.51 -10.19 -18.49
CA PRO A 367 -15.08 -9.25 -19.47
C PRO A 367 -14.08 -8.72 -20.49
#